data_AF-A0A9E0Y997-F1
#
_entry.id   AF-A0A9E0Y997-F1
#
_cell.length_a   1.000
_cell.length_b   1.000
_cell.length_c   1.000
_cell.angle_alpha   90.00
_cell.angle_beta   90.00
_cell.angle_gamma   90.00
#
_symmetry.space_group_name_H-M   'P 1'
#
loop_
_entity.id
_entity.type
_entity.pdbx_description
1 polymer ?
#
loop_
_entity_poly.entity_id
_entity_poly.type
_entity_poly.pdbx_seq_one_letter_code
_entity_poly.pdbx_strand_id
1 'polypeptide(L)'
;MKTLFKVLVLGVFFSAVGIVTSSAQDQPMCADLAACVDKFKAEFKDAKCGERDKALATAKYIVEKFGTDQDNQTLIEAIKKRIVLISDPKTGDPACKQNTRYDASYKAKNWADFFAVSKEIMAREGDSELGFDVLLDNLSVGFNISDRDKIDTYNNETLNYSKTVIQKLTAGKASKNFGIFEPFKTKESALTWAYYTAGYMTEKGGQKEAALPYYYKAMQAGPEKRDDPTILIKFGDYYFSKAADYDEKYRAIHAQNKANNVEDDDAAKKILGLAKGNADRSIDAFARARRALKSKTTTKPEVIVQITQKLGDLYRFRFNLAPDAKTPELETYVTAILAKELPDPASEVTPIIEEPKPPTPTTTTTNSTTTTSTPTTTTPSNTTTKPTTSTPTTSTPKASTTPTKPTSTTTTTPKTTSGTTEATTTKPTKPAPKKKGTR
;
A
#
# COMPACT_ATOMS: atom_id res chain seq x y z
N MET A 1 -0.33 -22.03 13.28
CA MET A 1 0.84 -21.12 13.24
C MET A 1 2.21 -21.82 13.34
N LYS A 2 2.34 -23.09 13.80
CA LYS A 2 3.60 -23.88 13.75
C LYS A 2 4.15 -24.17 12.33
N THR A 3 3.45 -23.74 11.28
CA THR A 3 3.76 -24.02 9.88
C THR A 3 4.38 -22.85 9.11
N LEU A 4 4.27 -21.60 9.61
CA LEU A 4 4.73 -20.42 8.85
C LEU A 4 6.25 -20.23 8.87
N PHE A 5 6.91 -20.58 9.98
CA PHE A 5 8.39 -20.63 10.04
C PHE A 5 9.01 -21.82 9.30
N LYS A 6 8.22 -22.71 8.67
CA LYS A 6 8.76 -23.85 7.89
C LYS A 6 9.29 -23.47 6.50
N VAL A 7 8.97 -22.27 5.99
CA VAL A 7 9.11 -21.98 4.54
C VAL A 7 10.20 -20.94 4.22
N LEU A 8 10.79 -20.29 5.23
CA LEU A 8 11.64 -19.10 5.02
C LEU A 8 13.12 -19.32 5.40
N VAL A 9 13.67 -20.47 5.02
CA VAL A 9 15.14 -20.70 5.01
C VAL A 9 15.55 -21.16 3.61
N LEU A 10 15.47 -20.26 2.62
CA LEU A 10 15.94 -20.56 1.26
C LEU A 10 16.93 -19.49 0.79
N GLY A 11 18.22 -19.81 0.85
CA GLY A 11 19.30 -19.09 0.18
C GLY A 11 20.42 -20.05 -0.21
N VAL A 12 20.60 -20.22 -1.53
CA VAL A 12 21.73 -20.79 -2.28
C VAL A 12 21.83 -22.33 -2.41
N PHE A 13 22.14 -22.74 -3.66
CA PHE A 13 22.06 -24.01 -4.40
C PHE A 13 23.07 -25.10 -3.98
N PHE A 14 22.71 -26.39 -4.13
CA PHE A 14 23.48 -27.43 -4.85
C PHE A 14 22.62 -28.70 -5.08
N SER A 15 22.97 -29.45 -6.13
CA SER A 15 22.19 -30.52 -6.78
C SER A 15 22.61 -31.94 -6.34
N ALA A 16 21.65 -32.86 -6.49
CA ALA A 16 21.77 -34.30 -6.84
C ALA A 16 21.70 -35.42 -5.75
N VAL A 17 20.56 -36.12 -5.81
CA VAL A 17 20.26 -37.58 -5.88
C VAL A 17 21.13 -38.63 -5.16
N GLY A 18 20.46 -39.54 -4.45
CA GLY A 18 20.87 -40.95 -4.29
C GLY A 18 20.20 -41.69 -3.13
N ILE A 19 19.30 -42.63 -3.42
CA ILE A 19 18.68 -43.56 -2.45
C ILE A 19 19.52 -44.83 -2.36
N VAL A 20 19.78 -45.34 -1.15
CA VAL A 20 19.96 -46.79 -0.93
C VAL A 20 19.45 -47.20 0.45
N THR A 21 18.74 -48.33 0.49
CA THR A 21 18.27 -49.03 1.69
C THR A 21 19.02 -50.37 1.81
N SER A 22 19.63 -50.68 2.98
CA SER A 22 19.58 -52.01 3.65
C SER A 22 20.61 -52.19 4.79
N SER A 23 20.14 -52.82 5.88
CA SER A 23 20.84 -53.65 6.91
C SER A 23 21.69 -52.99 8.01
N ALA A 24 21.37 -53.35 9.27
CA ALA A 24 21.91 -52.85 10.54
C ALA A 24 23.32 -53.34 10.91
N GLN A 25 24.32 -52.90 10.15
CA GLN A 25 25.65 -52.58 10.68
C GLN A 25 25.75 -51.05 10.73
N ASP A 26 26.48 -50.47 11.68
CA ASP A 26 26.66 -49.00 11.83
C ASP A 26 27.07 -48.36 10.48
N GLN A 27 26.08 -48.01 9.66
CA GLN A 27 26.31 -47.37 8.39
C GLN A 27 26.83 -45.98 8.71
N PRO A 28 27.98 -45.58 8.14
CA PRO A 28 28.49 -44.24 8.37
C PRO A 28 27.44 -43.22 7.96
N MET A 29 27.23 -42.23 8.83
CA MET A 29 26.13 -41.26 8.73
C MET A 29 26.15 -40.44 7.41
N CYS A 30 27.31 -40.46 6.76
CA CYS A 30 27.72 -39.82 5.51
C CYS A 30 29.04 -40.47 5.04
N ALA A 31 29.33 -40.45 3.74
CA ALA A 31 30.46 -41.17 3.15
C ALA A 31 31.84 -40.53 3.42
N ASP A 32 31.90 -39.20 3.48
CA ASP A 32 33.11 -38.41 3.73
C ASP A 32 32.75 -37.08 4.42
N LEU A 33 33.77 -36.30 4.77
CA LEU A 33 33.58 -35.01 5.45
C LEU A 33 32.70 -34.04 4.65
N ALA A 34 32.86 -33.99 3.32
CA ALA A 34 32.10 -33.08 2.47
C ALA A 34 30.61 -33.44 2.49
N ALA A 35 30.28 -34.73 2.30
CA ALA A 35 28.92 -35.24 2.39
C ALA A 35 28.29 -35.00 3.78
N CYS A 36 29.07 -35.14 4.85
CA CYS A 36 28.60 -34.83 6.21
C CYS A 36 28.30 -33.35 6.39
N VAL A 37 29.19 -32.47 5.91
CA VAL A 37 29.04 -31.02 6.01
C VAL A 37 27.82 -30.55 5.23
N ASP A 38 27.59 -31.10 4.05
CA ASP A 38 26.41 -30.75 3.24
C ASP A 38 25.11 -31.26 3.88
N LYS A 39 25.12 -32.47 4.45
CA LYS A 39 24.01 -32.97 5.26
C LYS A 39 23.75 -32.10 6.49
N PHE A 40 24.80 -31.70 7.21
CA PHE A 40 24.69 -30.78 8.34
C PHE A 40 24.06 -29.45 7.90
N LYS A 41 24.53 -28.85 6.81
CA LYS A 41 23.95 -27.61 6.27
C LYS A 41 22.48 -27.79 5.91
N ALA A 42 22.11 -28.89 5.24
CA ALA A 42 20.74 -29.17 4.85
C ALA A 42 19.83 -29.35 6.09
N GLU A 43 20.23 -30.18 7.04
CA GLU A 43 19.46 -30.41 8.27
C GLU A 43 19.37 -29.15 9.14
N PHE A 44 20.44 -28.35 9.18
CA PHE A 44 20.47 -27.09 9.91
C PHE A 44 19.55 -26.04 9.27
N LYS A 45 19.49 -26.04 7.93
CA LYS A 45 18.64 -25.17 7.11
C LYS A 45 17.16 -25.54 7.24
N ASP A 46 16.83 -26.82 7.20
CA ASP A 46 15.45 -27.31 7.19
C ASP A 46 14.83 -27.38 8.59
N ALA A 47 15.66 -27.50 9.62
CA ALA A 47 15.20 -27.60 11.00
C ALA A 47 14.62 -26.28 11.50
N LYS A 48 13.41 -26.35 12.08
CA LYS A 48 12.86 -25.22 12.83
C LYS A 48 13.73 -24.91 14.04
N CYS A 49 13.58 -23.69 14.51
CA CYS A 49 14.05 -23.30 15.82
C CYS A 49 13.52 -24.24 16.92
N GLY A 50 14.45 -24.81 17.70
CA GLY A 50 14.15 -25.83 18.71
C GLY A 50 14.00 -27.26 18.18
N GLU A 51 14.17 -27.51 16.88
CA GLU A 51 14.06 -28.84 16.25
C GLU A 51 15.36 -29.23 15.53
N ARG A 52 16.51 -28.77 16.03
CA ARG A 52 17.84 -28.94 15.40
C ARG A 52 18.59 -30.19 15.84
N ASP A 53 17.91 -31.15 16.44
CA ASP A 53 18.54 -32.35 16.98
C ASP A 53 19.28 -33.16 15.92
N LYS A 54 18.74 -33.23 14.69
CA LYS A 54 19.39 -33.88 13.55
C LYS A 54 20.69 -33.18 13.15
N ALA A 55 20.62 -31.87 12.93
CA ALA A 55 21.79 -31.07 12.60
C ALA A 55 22.85 -31.13 13.71
N LEU A 56 22.43 -31.12 14.98
CA LEU A 56 23.32 -31.26 16.12
C LEU A 56 23.99 -32.65 16.16
N ALA A 57 23.23 -33.72 15.87
CA ALA A 57 23.77 -35.07 15.76
C ALA A 57 24.79 -35.18 14.62
N THR A 58 24.48 -34.64 13.43
CA THR A 58 25.40 -34.63 12.29
C THR A 58 26.66 -33.82 12.59
N ALA A 59 26.52 -32.65 13.23
CA ALA A 59 27.67 -31.84 13.64
C ALA A 59 28.58 -32.57 14.63
N LYS A 60 28.00 -33.23 15.65
CA LYS A 60 28.77 -34.03 16.61
C LYS A 60 29.49 -35.19 15.91
N TYR A 61 28.82 -35.88 14.99
CA TYR A 61 29.42 -36.94 14.19
C TYR A 61 30.61 -36.43 13.36
N ILE A 62 30.50 -35.25 12.74
CA ILE A 62 31.61 -34.63 12.00
C ILE A 62 32.81 -34.41 12.92
N VAL A 63 32.59 -33.82 14.09
CA VAL A 63 33.67 -33.52 15.05
C VAL A 63 34.29 -34.80 15.60
N GLU A 64 33.51 -35.85 15.84
CA GLU A 64 34.01 -37.13 16.33
C GLU A 64 34.85 -37.86 15.28
N LYS A 65 34.38 -37.95 14.04
CA LYS A 65 35.05 -38.73 12.98
C LYS A 65 36.19 -37.99 12.31
N PHE A 66 36.05 -36.68 12.13
CA PHE A 66 37.03 -35.88 11.38
C PHE A 66 37.79 -34.90 12.27
N GLY A 67 37.56 -34.85 13.59
CA GLY A 67 38.11 -33.84 14.48
C GLY A 67 39.64 -33.69 14.51
N THR A 68 40.37 -34.70 14.04
CA THR A 68 41.84 -34.74 13.93
C THR A 68 42.37 -34.41 12.52
N ASP A 69 41.48 -34.18 11.55
CA ASP A 69 41.83 -33.78 10.18
C ASP A 69 42.44 -32.37 10.19
N GLN A 70 43.76 -32.29 10.01
CA GLN A 70 44.50 -31.04 10.04
C GLN A 70 44.21 -30.16 8.82
N ASP A 71 43.95 -30.76 7.67
CA ASP A 71 43.68 -30.03 6.43
C ASP A 71 42.34 -29.29 6.50
N ASN A 72 41.40 -29.79 7.32
CA ASN A 72 40.06 -29.22 7.48
C ASN A 72 39.81 -28.56 8.85
N GLN A 73 40.85 -28.26 9.64
CA GLN A 73 40.70 -27.75 11.00
C GLN A 73 39.79 -26.51 11.11
N THR A 74 39.91 -25.56 10.18
CA THR A 74 39.10 -24.32 10.20
C THR A 74 37.60 -24.62 10.10
N LEU A 75 37.21 -25.57 9.24
CA LEU A 75 35.83 -25.99 9.07
C LEU A 75 35.31 -26.71 10.31
N ILE A 76 36.12 -27.61 10.87
CA ILE A 76 35.78 -28.37 12.07
C ILE A 76 35.57 -27.43 13.26
N GLU A 77 36.45 -26.44 13.44
CA GLU A 77 36.30 -25.43 14.49
C GLU A 77 35.04 -24.58 14.31
N ALA A 78 34.65 -24.26 13.07
CA ALA A 78 33.38 -23.60 12.79
C ALA A 78 32.18 -24.47 13.19
N ILE A 79 32.22 -25.77 12.93
CA ILE A 79 31.19 -26.73 13.32
C ILE A 79 31.12 -26.89 14.84
N LYS A 80 32.26 -27.02 15.54
CA LYS A 80 32.32 -27.05 17.01
C LYS A 80 31.66 -25.82 17.64
N LYS A 81 31.97 -24.62 17.13
CA LYS A 81 31.31 -23.38 17.57
C LYS A 81 29.79 -23.44 17.34
N ARG A 82 29.34 -24.02 16.23
CA ARG A 82 27.91 -24.18 15.94
C ARG A 82 27.23 -25.19 16.86
N ILE A 83 27.90 -26.28 17.23
CA ILE A 83 27.42 -27.24 18.24
C ILE A 83 27.15 -26.53 19.55
N VAL A 84 28.12 -25.76 20.07
CA VAL A 84 27.96 -25.01 21.33
C VAL A 84 26.73 -24.10 21.25
N LEU A 85 26.59 -23.38 20.15
CA LEU A 85 25.49 -22.43 19.93
C LEU A 85 24.11 -23.10 19.79
N ILE A 86 24.02 -24.30 19.21
CA ILE A 86 22.76 -25.06 19.11
C ILE A 86 22.42 -25.77 20.44
N SER A 87 23.43 -26.30 21.11
CA SER A 87 23.25 -27.23 22.24
C SER A 87 23.06 -26.56 23.59
N ASP A 88 23.46 -25.30 23.75
CA ASP A 88 23.29 -24.58 25.01
C ASP A 88 21.84 -24.06 25.13
N PRO A 89 21.03 -24.58 26.09
CA PRO A 89 19.66 -24.14 26.29
C PRO A 89 19.56 -22.70 26.82
N LYS A 90 20.65 -22.16 27.41
CA LYS A 90 20.70 -20.79 27.94
C LYS A 90 21.11 -19.78 26.90
N THR A 91 22.02 -20.08 25.98
CA THR A 91 22.39 -19.16 24.89
C THR A 91 21.53 -19.37 23.64
N GLY A 92 21.14 -20.61 23.32
CA GLY A 92 20.30 -20.98 22.18
C GLY A 92 20.83 -20.45 20.83
N ASP A 93 20.22 -20.83 19.72
CA ASP A 93 20.47 -20.09 18.48
C ASP A 93 19.90 -18.66 18.63
N PRO A 94 20.72 -17.60 18.58
CA PRO A 94 20.25 -16.23 18.71
C PRO A 94 19.17 -15.90 17.67
N ALA A 95 19.26 -16.47 16.46
CA ALA A 95 18.23 -16.28 15.44
C ALA A 95 16.89 -16.86 15.88
N CYS A 96 16.91 -18.00 16.56
CA CYS A 96 15.70 -18.63 17.08
C CYS A 96 15.08 -17.87 18.24
N LYS A 97 15.90 -17.39 19.17
CA LYS A 97 15.41 -16.52 20.25
C LYS A 97 14.79 -15.25 19.70
N GLN A 98 15.44 -14.61 18.73
CA GLN A 98 14.92 -13.41 18.08
C GLN A 98 13.60 -13.70 17.36
N ASN A 99 13.50 -14.79 16.61
CA ASN A 99 12.25 -15.15 15.92
C ASN A 99 11.11 -15.47 16.90
N THR A 100 11.39 -16.16 18.01
CA THR A 100 10.40 -16.41 19.07
C THR A 100 9.97 -15.11 19.76
N ARG A 101 10.92 -14.23 20.08
CA ARG A 101 10.64 -12.90 20.66
C ARG A 101 9.84 -12.03 19.69
N TYR A 102 10.12 -12.09 18.40
CA TYR A 102 9.39 -11.38 17.36
C TYR A 102 7.92 -11.83 17.27
N ASP A 103 7.66 -13.14 17.22
CA ASP A 103 6.30 -13.69 17.25
C ASP A 103 5.57 -13.39 18.57
N ALA A 104 6.26 -13.52 19.71
CA ALA A 104 5.68 -13.25 21.02
C ALA A 104 5.33 -11.76 21.21
N SER A 105 6.21 -10.85 20.81
CA SER A 105 5.99 -9.40 20.90
C SER A 105 4.84 -8.94 20.02
N TYR A 106 4.72 -9.47 18.79
CA TYR A 106 3.58 -9.20 17.91
C TYR A 106 2.25 -9.64 18.56
N LYS A 107 2.17 -10.90 19.02
CA LYS A 107 0.96 -11.46 19.63
C LYS A 107 0.56 -10.75 20.92
N ALA A 108 1.55 -10.40 21.75
CA ALA A 108 1.35 -9.67 22.98
C ALA A 108 1.07 -8.17 22.76
N LYS A 109 1.14 -7.68 21.51
CA LYS A 109 1.08 -6.25 21.17
C LYS A 109 2.13 -5.42 21.92
N ASN A 110 3.27 -6.02 22.25
CA ASN A 110 4.40 -5.32 22.85
C ASN A 110 5.20 -4.63 21.75
N TRP A 111 4.71 -3.46 21.30
CA TRP A 111 5.26 -2.76 20.14
C TRP A 111 6.71 -2.32 20.34
N ALA A 112 7.09 -1.93 21.55
CA ALA A 112 8.48 -1.57 21.84
C ALA A 112 9.43 -2.74 21.58
N ASP A 113 9.07 -3.92 22.08
CA ASP A 113 9.85 -5.13 21.89
C ASP A 113 9.83 -5.61 20.44
N PHE A 114 8.67 -5.49 19.78
CA PHE A 114 8.48 -5.83 18.37
C PHE A 114 9.41 -5.03 17.45
N PHE A 115 9.42 -3.69 17.57
CA PHE A 115 10.29 -2.84 16.76
C PHE A 115 11.77 -3.05 17.11
N ALA A 116 12.10 -3.29 18.39
CA ALA A 116 13.46 -3.59 18.81
C ALA A 116 13.99 -4.88 18.17
N VAL A 117 13.27 -6.00 18.34
CA VAL A 117 13.70 -7.30 17.78
C VAL A 117 13.64 -7.32 16.25
N SER A 118 12.74 -6.55 15.64
CA SER A 118 12.72 -6.36 14.17
C SER A 118 14.01 -5.77 13.64
N LYS A 119 14.54 -4.72 14.29
CA LYS A 119 15.80 -4.09 13.91
C LYS A 119 16.97 -5.06 14.04
N GLU A 120 16.99 -5.86 15.11
CA GLU A 120 17.99 -6.92 15.29
C GLU A 120 17.94 -7.96 14.16
N ILE A 121 16.74 -8.40 13.77
CA ILE A 121 16.56 -9.36 12.68
C ILE A 121 16.99 -8.72 11.35
N MET A 122 16.54 -7.52 11.01
CA MET A 122 16.92 -6.84 9.77
C MET A 122 18.44 -6.60 9.67
N ALA A 123 19.10 -6.24 10.78
CA ALA A 123 20.55 -6.06 10.80
C ALA A 123 21.30 -7.38 10.54
N ARG A 124 20.81 -8.49 11.10
CA ARG A 124 21.39 -9.83 10.90
C ARG A 124 21.15 -10.37 9.50
N GLU A 125 19.93 -10.22 9.01
CA GLU A 125 19.47 -10.77 7.73
C GLU A 125 19.93 -9.92 6.54
N GLY A 126 20.22 -8.65 6.76
CA GLY A 126 20.63 -7.71 5.72
C GLY A 126 19.61 -7.67 4.59
N ASP A 127 20.09 -7.95 3.37
CA ASP A 127 19.26 -7.93 2.17
C ASP A 127 18.61 -9.29 1.84
N SER A 128 18.47 -10.21 2.80
CA SER A 128 17.76 -11.48 2.59
C SER A 128 16.25 -11.28 2.36
N GLU A 129 15.56 -12.33 1.91
CA GLU A 129 14.09 -12.32 1.81
C GLU A 129 13.43 -12.09 3.18
N LEU A 130 13.96 -12.73 4.23
CA LEU A 130 13.46 -12.58 5.60
C LEU A 130 13.65 -11.15 6.12
N GLY A 131 14.81 -10.54 5.89
CA GLY A 131 15.05 -9.14 6.27
C GLY A 131 14.06 -8.20 5.59
N PHE A 132 13.72 -8.47 4.33
CA PHE A 132 12.73 -7.70 3.59
C PHE A 132 11.29 -7.93 4.08
N ASP A 133 10.91 -9.16 4.43
CA ASP A 133 9.59 -9.45 4.99
C ASP A 133 9.38 -8.81 6.38
N VAL A 134 10.41 -8.79 7.23
CA VAL A 134 10.37 -8.07 8.51
C VAL A 134 10.20 -6.57 8.29
N LEU A 135 10.89 -6.00 7.30
CA LEU A 135 10.72 -4.59 6.93
C LEU A 135 9.28 -4.26 6.51
N LEU A 136 8.65 -5.15 5.72
CA LEU A 136 7.26 -5.03 5.30
C LEU A 136 6.28 -5.12 6.49
N ASP A 137 6.51 -6.03 7.44
CA ASP A 137 5.70 -6.10 8.65
C ASP A 137 5.81 -4.82 9.50
N ASN A 138 7.01 -4.25 9.65
CA ASN A 138 7.21 -3.02 10.43
C ASN A 138 6.43 -1.83 9.83
N LEU A 139 6.34 -1.78 8.50
CA LEU A 139 5.48 -0.83 7.80
C LEU A 139 4.00 -1.06 8.11
N SER A 140 3.51 -2.30 8.00
CA SER A 140 2.07 -2.60 8.20
C SER A 140 1.65 -2.39 9.64
N VAL A 141 2.45 -2.91 10.58
CA VAL A 141 2.22 -2.76 12.03
C VAL A 141 2.28 -1.31 12.43
N GLY A 142 3.30 -0.57 11.98
CA GLY A 142 3.44 0.86 12.24
C GLY A 142 2.23 1.68 11.77
N PHE A 143 1.71 1.37 10.58
CA PHE A 143 0.46 1.94 10.09
C PHE A 143 -0.72 1.61 11.00
N ASN A 144 -0.94 0.32 11.29
CA ASN A 144 -2.10 -0.13 12.05
C ASN A 144 -2.14 0.43 13.47
N ILE A 145 -1.00 0.52 14.16
CA ILE A 145 -0.95 1.06 15.53
C ILE A 145 -1.19 2.58 15.55
N SER A 146 -0.69 3.33 14.57
CA SER A 146 -0.98 4.77 14.48
C SER A 146 -2.45 5.01 14.12
N ASP A 147 -3.00 4.22 13.19
CA ASP A 147 -4.36 4.42 12.72
C ASP A 147 -5.43 3.92 13.71
N ARG A 148 -5.28 2.72 14.26
CA ARG A 148 -6.29 2.11 15.13
C ARG A 148 -6.07 2.46 16.60
N ASP A 149 -4.85 2.27 17.07
CA ASP A 149 -4.52 2.42 18.50
C ASP A 149 -4.11 3.85 18.85
N LYS A 150 -3.94 4.73 17.85
CA LYS A 150 -3.51 6.13 17.99
C LYS A 150 -2.15 6.26 18.70
N ILE A 151 -1.27 5.29 18.49
CA ILE A 151 0.09 5.27 19.02
C ILE A 151 1.03 5.83 17.94
N ASP A 152 1.45 7.08 18.11
CA ASP A 152 2.26 7.79 17.12
C ASP A 152 3.79 7.67 17.37
N THR A 153 4.21 6.95 18.42
CA THR A 153 5.62 6.76 18.83
C THR A 153 6.54 6.29 17.69
N TYR A 154 6.02 5.47 16.78
CA TYR A 154 6.81 4.82 15.72
C TYR A 154 6.59 5.43 14.32
N ASN A 155 5.90 6.57 14.22
CA ASN A 155 5.53 7.15 12.92
C ASN A 155 6.74 7.48 12.03
N ASN A 156 7.78 8.08 12.61
CA ASN A 156 9.01 8.42 11.88
C ASN A 156 9.74 7.17 11.36
N GLU A 157 9.83 6.13 12.18
CA GLU A 157 10.45 4.86 11.79
C GLU A 157 9.62 4.17 10.69
N THR A 158 8.29 4.16 10.85
CA THR A 158 7.36 3.60 9.88
C THR A 158 7.43 4.31 8.53
N LEU A 159 7.57 5.65 8.52
CA LEU A 159 7.78 6.43 7.32
C LEU A 159 9.08 6.03 6.61
N ASN A 160 10.18 5.87 7.36
CA ASN A 160 11.46 5.45 6.80
C ASN A 160 11.41 4.02 6.25
N TYR A 161 10.74 3.09 6.94
CA TYR A 161 10.49 1.75 6.43
C TYR A 161 9.68 1.78 5.14
N SER A 162 8.64 2.62 5.09
CA SER A 162 7.80 2.80 3.89
C SER A 162 8.60 3.26 2.68
N LYS A 163 9.45 4.28 2.86
CA LYS A 163 10.35 4.78 1.80
C LYS A 163 11.33 3.69 1.34
N THR A 164 11.90 2.93 2.28
CA THR A 164 12.83 1.84 1.98
C THR A 164 12.14 0.71 1.21
N VAL A 165 10.92 0.34 1.60
CA VAL A 165 10.11 -0.66 0.87
C VAL A 165 9.82 -0.19 -0.55
N ILE A 166 9.38 1.06 -0.74
CA ILE A 166 9.14 1.64 -2.07
C ILE A 166 10.40 1.52 -2.93
N GLN A 167 11.56 1.93 -2.40
CA GLN A 167 12.83 1.84 -3.12
C GLN A 167 13.18 0.39 -3.50
N LYS A 168 13.06 -0.56 -2.57
CA LYS A 168 13.40 -1.97 -2.83
C LYS A 168 12.45 -2.61 -3.84
N LEU A 169 11.14 -2.40 -3.73
CA LEU A 169 10.16 -2.95 -4.66
C LEU A 169 10.31 -2.36 -6.06
N THR A 170 10.57 -1.05 -6.18
CA THR A 170 10.82 -0.40 -7.47
C THR A 170 12.11 -0.90 -8.12
N ALA A 171 13.14 -1.21 -7.33
CA ALA A 171 14.37 -1.87 -7.77
C ALA A 171 14.21 -3.36 -8.11
N GLY A 172 13.00 -3.93 -8.02
CA GLY A 172 12.73 -5.32 -8.40
C GLY A 172 12.88 -6.34 -7.27
N LYS A 173 13.09 -5.90 -6.01
CA LYS A 173 13.07 -6.80 -4.86
C LYS A 173 11.72 -7.52 -4.78
N ALA A 174 11.76 -8.82 -4.52
CA ALA A 174 10.60 -9.66 -4.35
C ALA A 174 10.69 -10.46 -3.05
N SER A 175 9.53 -10.88 -2.57
CA SER A 175 9.34 -11.89 -1.53
C SER A 175 8.24 -12.82 -1.99
N LYS A 176 8.25 -14.07 -1.54
CA LYS A 176 7.16 -15.02 -1.78
C LYS A 176 5.87 -14.60 -1.09
N ASN A 177 5.98 -13.98 0.09
CA ASN A 177 4.83 -13.67 0.95
C ASN A 177 4.55 -12.17 1.04
N PHE A 178 5.57 -11.33 0.84
CA PHE A 178 5.54 -9.89 1.07
C PHE A 178 5.05 -9.57 2.51
N GLY A 179 5.81 -10.02 3.51
CA GLY A 179 5.48 -9.91 4.94
C GLY A 179 5.28 -11.27 5.62
N ILE A 180 5.26 -11.27 6.96
CA ILE A 180 5.17 -12.49 7.79
C ILE A 180 3.82 -12.54 8.50
N PHE A 181 3.43 -11.46 9.19
CA PHE A 181 2.20 -11.44 9.99
C PHE A 181 0.98 -10.98 9.20
N GLU A 182 1.17 -10.00 8.32
CA GLU A 182 0.13 -9.43 7.47
C GLU A 182 0.61 -9.40 6.01
N PRO A 183 0.74 -10.57 5.36
CA PRO A 183 1.34 -10.66 4.03
C PRO A 183 0.48 -9.94 2.98
N PHE A 184 1.13 -9.06 2.21
CA PHE A 184 0.51 -8.33 1.10
C PHE A 184 0.22 -9.21 -0.12
N LYS A 185 0.80 -10.43 -0.19
CA LYS A 185 0.63 -11.44 -1.25
C LYS A 185 1.22 -11.07 -2.61
N THR A 186 1.19 -9.80 -3.01
CA THR A 186 1.75 -9.33 -4.29
C THR A 186 2.62 -8.09 -4.12
N LYS A 187 3.50 -7.88 -5.11
CA LYS A 187 4.34 -6.68 -5.21
C LYS A 187 3.49 -5.41 -5.29
N GLU A 188 2.43 -5.43 -6.08
CA GLU A 188 1.54 -4.30 -6.32
C GLU A 188 0.80 -3.90 -5.03
N SER A 189 0.32 -4.89 -4.28
CA SER A 189 -0.32 -4.65 -2.97
C SER A 189 0.67 -4.06 -1.96
N ALA A 190 1.87 -4.66 -1.85
CA ALA A 190 2.92 -4.14 -0.97
C ALA A 190 3.33 -2.70 -1.32
N LEU A 191 3.47 -2.40 -2.62
CA LEU A 191 3.81 -1.05 -3.09
C LEU A 191 2.67 -0.05 -2.85
N THR A 192 1.42 -0.47 -3.07
CA THR A 192 0.22 0.33 -2.78
C THR A 192 0.17 0.73 -1.32
N TRP A 193 0.34 -0.23 -0.40
CA TRP A 193 0.37 0.04 1.03
C TRP A 193 1.59 0.83 1.46
N ALA A 194 2.76 0.60 0.86
CA ALA A 194 3.94 1.37 1.20
C ALA A 194 3.78 2.86 0.85
N TYR A 195 3.24 3.17 -0.33
CA TYR A 195 2.90 4.54 -0.70
C TYR A 195 1.80 5.12 0.20
N TYR A 196 0.75 4.36 0.49
CA TYR A 196 -0.33 4.84 1.36
C TYR A 196 0.16 5.15 2.77
N THR A 197 0.96 4.26 3.37
CA THR A 197 1.55 4.45 4.69
C THR A 197 2.53 5.63 4.70
N ALA A 198 3.35 5.79 3.66
CA ALA A 198 4.23 6.95 3.55
C ALA A 198 3.43 8.27 3.52
N GLY A 199 2.35 8.33 2.74
CA GLY A 199 1.44 9.49 2.72
C GLY A 199 0.81 9.73 4.10
N TYR A 200 0.28 8.68 4.72
CA TYR A 200 -0.34 8.76 6.05
C TYR A 200 0.61 9.29 7.13
N MET A 201 1.82 8.74 7.22
CA MET A 201 2.80 9.17 8.22
C MET A 201 3.30 10.60 7.95
N THR A 202 3.47 10.98 6.68
CA THR A 202 3.86 12.34 6.29
C THR A 202 2.79 13.36 6.69
N GLU A 203 1.51 13.05 6.46
CA GLU A 203 0.39 13.89 6.86
C GLU A 203 0.29 14.01 8.39
N LYS A 204 0.45 12.89 9.10
CA LYS A 204 0.50 12.85 10.59
C LYS A 204 1.62 13.72 11.16
N GLY A 205 2.73 13.84 10.45
CA GLY A 205 3.82 14.78 10.77
C GLY A 205 3.51 16.24 10.45
N GLY A 206 2.28 16.57 10.04
CA GLY A 206 1.84 17.93 9.69
C GLY A 206 2.10 18.34 8.24
N GLN A 207 2.73 17.47 7.44
CA GLN A 207 3.15 17.79 6.08
C GLN A 207 2.10 17.37 5.03
N LYS A 208 0.89 17.94 5.12
CA LYS A 208 -0.26 17.57 4.27
C LYS A 208 0.07 17.62 2.77
N GLU A 209 0.74 18.67 2.32
CA GLU A 209 1.10 18.86 0.91
C GLU A 209 2.11 17.82 0.42
N ALA A 210 3.13 17.52 1.23
CA ALA A 210 4.12 16.49 0.90
C ALA A 210 3.56 15.05 0.93
N ALA A 211 2.41 14.83 1.57
CA ALA A 211 1.73 13.54 1.58
C ALA A 211 0.98 13.23 0.27
N LEU A 212 0.54 14.25 -0.48
CA LEU A 212 -0.32 14.08 -1.65
C LEU A 212 0.31 13.21 -2.76
N PRO A 213 1.60 13.40 -3.13
CA PRO A 213 2.23 12.58 -4.16
C PRO A 213 2.29 11.09 -3.77
N TYR A 214 2.50 10.80 -2.49
CA TYR A 214 2.48 9.42 -1.99
C TYR A 214 1.09 8.79 -2.12
N TYR A 215 0.04 9.51 -1.73
CA TYR A 215 -1.31 9.03 -1.90
C TYR A 215 -1.68 8.80 -3.37
N TYR A 216 -1.26 9.70 -4.26
CA TYR A 216 -1.49 9.54 -5.69
C TYR A 216 -0.79 8.30 -6.24
N LYS A 217 0.47 8.07 -5.84
CA LYS A 217 1.21 6.86 -6.20
C LYS A 217 0.56 5.59 -5.63
N ALA A 218 -0.04 5.64 -4.44
CA ALA A 218 -0.81 4.52 -3.91
C ALA A 218 -2.02 4.17 -4.80
N MET A 219 -2.73 5.17 -5.30
CA MET A 219 -3.87 4.96 -6.23
C MET A 219 -3.43 4.39 -7.58
N GLN A 220 -2.19 4.68 -8.02
CA GLN A 220 -1.61 4.17 -9.27
C GLN A 220 -1.04 2.75 -9.13
N ALA A 221 -0.48 2.40 -7.96
CA ALA A 221 0.27 1.17 -7.77
C ALA A 221 -0.58 -0.10 -7.80
N GLY A 222 -1.86 -0.02 -7.42
CA GLY A 222 -2.72 -1.20 -7.34
C GLY A 222 -4.20 -0.88 -7.15
N PRO A 223 -5.08 -1.88 -7.35
CA PRO A 223 -6.53 -1.66 -7.32
C PRO A 223 -7.08 -1.36 -5.92
N GLU A 224 -6.37 -1.76 -4.85
CA GLU A 224 -6.86 -1.65 -3.47
C GLU A 224 -7.12 -0.21 -3.02
N LYS A 225 -6.35 0.74 -3.56
CA LYS A 225 -6.45 2.17 -3.21
C LYS A 225 -6.87 3.06 -4.38
N ARG A 226 -7.06 2.49 -5.58
CA ARG A 226 -7.40 3.25 -6.81
C ARG A 226 -8.58 4.20 -6.64
N ASP A 227 -9.62 3.77 -5.93
CA ASP A 227 -10.82 4.55 -5.65
C ASP A 227 -11.05 4.71 -4.14
N ASP A 228 -9.98 4.82 -3.34
CA ASP A 228 -10.12 5.02 -1.89
C ASP A 228 -10.74 6.41 -1.63
N PRO A 229 -11.98 6.50 -1.11
CA PRO A 229 -12.64 7.77 -0.88
C PRO A 229 -11.91 8.61 0.18
N THR A 230 -11.15 7.99 1.09
CA THR A 230 -10.38 8.69 2.10
C THR A 230 -9.26 9.51 1.46
N ILE A 231 -8.57 8.94 0.46
CA ILE A 231 -7.53 9.64 -0.31
C ILE A 231 -8.16 10.78 -1.12
N LEU A 232 -9.26 10.48 -1.81
CA LEU A 232 -9.95 11.46 -2.64
C LEU A 232 -10.49 12.64 -1.82
N ILE A 233 -11.01 12.40 -0.61
CA ILE A 233 -11.42 13.47 0.30
C ILE A 233 -10.23 14.33 0.72
N LYS A 234 -9.07 13.72 1.02
CA LYS A 234 -7.84 14.48 1.35
C LYS A 234 -7.39 15.39 0.22
N PHE A 235 -7.47 14.92 -1.04
CA PHE A 235 -7.22 15.76 -2.21
C PHE A 235 -8.24 16.90 -2.31
N GLY A 236 -9.53 16.59 -2.15
CA GLY A 236 -10.59 17.58 -2.18
C GLY A 236 -10.40 18.67 -1.13
N ASP A 237 -10.12 18.28 0.12
CA ASP A 237 -9.90 19.19 1.23
C ASP A 237 -8.65 20.07 1.04
N TYR A 238 -7.54 19.51 0.56
CA TYR A 238 -6.33 20.29 0.28
C TYR A 238 -6.60 21.40 -0.75
N TYR A 239 -7.23 21.03 -1.88
CA TYR A 239 -7.53 21.99 -2.94
C TYR A 239 -8.62 22.99 -2.54
N PHE A 240 -9.58 22.56 -1.72
CA PHE A 240 -10.58 23.46 -1.13
C PHE A 240 -9.92 24.55 -0.29
N SER A 241 -8.98 24.17 0.59
CA SER A 241 -8.23 25.15 1.39
C SER A 241 -7.41 26.09 0.51
N LYS A 242 -6.68 25.59 -0.50
CA LYS A 242 -5.93 26.45 -1.43
C LYS A 242 -6.84 27.41 -2.20
N ALA A 243 -8.02 26.96 -2.64
CA ALA A 243 -8.99 27.82 -3.30
C ALA A 243 -9.44 28.97 -2.39
N ALA A 244 -9.74 28.67 -1.11
CA ALA A 244 -10.10 29.68 -0.11
C ALA A 244 -8.96 30.68 0.15
N ASP A 245 -7.71 30.22 0.27
CA ASP A 245 -6.54 31.09 0.46
C ASP A 245 -6.35 32.06 -0.72
N TYR A 246 -6.50 31.58 -1.96
CA TYR A 246 -6.41 32.44 -3.14
C TYR A 246 -7.59 33.40 -3.26
N ASP A 247 -8.80 32.96 -2.92
CA ASP A 247 -10.00 33.81 -2.90
C ASP A 247 -9.90 34.94 -1.86
N GLU A 248 -9.35 34.67 -0.68
CA GLU A 248 -9.05 35.70 0.31
C GLU A 248 -8.02 36.72 -0.21
N LYS A 249 -6.92 36.25 -0.83
CA LYS A 249 -5.92 37.13 -1.46
C LYS A 249 -6.53 37.98 -2.58
N TYR A 250 -7.39 37.38 -3.41
CA TYR A 250 -8.14 38.08 -4.45
C TYR A 250 -8.97 39.22 -3.85
N ARG A 251 -9.79 38.93 -2.82
CA ARG A 251 -10.61 39.95 -2.15
C ARG A 251 -9.79 41.10 -1.57
N ALA A 252 -8.64 40.80 -0.97
CA ALA A 252 -7.75 41.81 -0.42
C ALA A 252 -7.18 42.74 -1.50
N ILE A 253 -6.66 42.17 -2.60
CA ILE A 253 -6.10 42.95 -3.72
C ILE A 253 -7.21 43.77 -4.39
N HIS A 254 -8.35 43.16 -4.70
CA HIS A 254 -9.48 43.83 -5.33
C HIS A 254 -10.00 45.01 -4.47
N ALA A 255 -10.12 44.84 -3.16
CA ALA A 255 -10.50 45.91 -2.24
C ALA A 255 -9.47 47.06 -2.22
N GLN A 256 -8.18 46.74 -2.22
CA GLN A 256 -7.10 47.72 -2.28
C GLN A 256 -7.09 48.49 -3.62
N ASN A 257 -7.23 47.79 -4.74
CA ASN A 257 -7.30 48.39 -6.07
C ASN A 257 -8.49 49.34 -6.20
N LYS A 258 -9.65 48.94 -5.66
CA LYS A 258 -10.83 49.81 -5.58
C LYS A 258 -10.58 51.06 -4.72
N ALA A 259 -9.90 50.92 -3.57
CA ALA A 259 -9.56 52.05 -2.71
C ALA A 259 -8.57 53.02 -3.39
N ASN A 260 -7.71 52.51 -4.26
CA ASN A 260 -6.67 53.26 -4.96
C ASN A 260 -7.09 53.74 -6.36
N ASN A 261 -8.36 53.54 -6.78
CA ASN A 261 -8.86 53.85 -8.13
C ASN A 261 -8.01 53.23 -9.26
N VAL A 262 -7.49 52.01 -9.04
CA VAL A 262 -6.78 51.26 -10.08
C VAL A 262 -7.80 50.67 -11.04
N GLU A 263 -7.79 51.09 -12.30
CA GLU A 263 -8.75 50.65 -13.32
C GLU A 263 -8.52 49.21 -13.80
N ASP A 264 -7.28 48.72 -13.74
CA ASP A 264 -6.92 47.36 -14.18
C ASP A 264 -6.61 46.43 -13.00
N ASP A 265 -7.43 45.39 -12.87
CA ASP A 265 -7.33 44.39 -11.81
C ASP A 265 -6.74 43.06 -12.29
N ASP A 266 -5.93 43.08 -13.35
CA ASP A 266 -5.32 41.89 -13.94
C ASP A 266 -4.55 41.01 -12.93
N ALA A 267 -3.93 41.62 -11.92
CA ALA A 267 -3.30 40.88 -10.84
C ALA A 267 -4.32 40.10 -10.01
N ALA A 268 -5.45 40.69 -9.61
CA ALA A 268 -6.46 39.95 -8.85
C ALA A 268 -7.22 38.95 -9.73
N LYS A 269 -7.45 39.25 -11.02
CA LYS A 269 -8.03 38.27 -11.97
C LYS A 269 -7.17 37.01 -12.07
N LYS A 270 -5.84 37.13 -12.11
CA LYS A 270 -4.91 35.97 -12.09
C LYS A 270 -5.05 35.15 -10.80
N ILE A 271 -5.15 35.82 -9.66
CA ILE A 271 -5.35 35.15 -8.36
C ILE A 271 -6.72 34.47 -8.28
N LEU A 272 -7.78 35.12 -8.76
CA LEU A 272 -9.11 34.52 -8.87
C LEU A 272 -9.09 33.29 -9.80
N GLY A 273 -8.35 33.36 -10.90
CA GLY A 273 -8.18 32.23 -11.80
C GLY A 273 -7.50 31.04 -11.12
N LEU A 274 -6.49 31.27 -10.28
CA LEU A 274 -5.89 30.23 -9.43
C LEU A 274 -6.90 29.67 -8.42
N ALA A 275 -7.70 30.52 -7.78
CA ALA A 275 -8.73 30.09 -6.84
C ALA A 275 -9.74 29.15 -7.53
N LYS A 276 -10.24 29.55 -8.71
CA LYS A 276 -11.16 28.75 -9.54
C LYS A 276 -10.52 27.45 -10.04
N GLY A 277 -9.25 27.47 -10.44
CA GLY A 277 -8.51 26.26 -10.83
C GLY A 277 -8.36 25.26 -9.68
N ASN A 278 -8.10 25.75 -8.47
CA ASN A 278 -8.07 24.89 -7.28
C ASN A 278 -9.47 24.38 -6.93
N ALA A 279 -10.52 25.20 -7.09
CA ALA A 279 -11.89 24.74 -6.94
C ALA A 279 -12.23 23.60 -7.91
N ASP A 280 -11.79 23.66 -9.18
CA ASP A 280 -12.01 22.59 -10.15
C ASP A 280 -11.30 21.28 -9.76
N ARG A 281 -10.06 21.34 -9.25
CA ARG A 281 -9.36 20.16 -8.69
C ARG A 281 -10.09 19.58 -7.48
N SER A 282 -10.63 20.45 -6.61
CA SER A 282 -11.41 20.04 -5.45
C SER A 282 -12.73 19.36 -5.84
N ILE A 283 -13.44 19.91 -6.84
CA ILE A 283 -14.68 19.33 -7.39
C ILE A 283 -14.41 17.94 -7.95
N ASP A 284 -13.34 17.75 -8.73
CA ASP A 284 -12.96 16.43 -9.26
C ASP A 284 -12.73 15.39 -8.15
N ALA A 285 -11.92 15.75 -7.16
CA ALA A 285 -11.62 14.86 -6.05
C ALA A 285 -12.88 14.48 -5.24
N PHE A 286 -13.74 15.45 -4.90
CA PHE A 286 -15.00 15.19 -4.20
C PHE A 286 -16.02 14.43 -5.05
N ALA A 287 -16.08 14.67 -6.36
CA ALA A 287 -16.93 13.93 -7.27
C ALA A 287 -16.56 12.44 -7.30
N ARG A 288 -15.25 12.14 -7.40
CA ARG A 288 -14.74 10.76 -7.33
C ARG A 288 -14.99 10.15 -5.96
N ALA A 289 -14.76 10.89 -4.88
CA ALA A 289 -15.03 10.42 -3.52
C ALA A 289 -16.51 10.05 -3.35
N ARG A 290 -17.42 10.92 -3.81
CA ARG A 290 -18.88 10.68 -3.78
C ARG A 290 -19.25 9.42 -4.57
N ARG A 291 -18.68 9.23 -5.76
CA ARG A 291 -18.88 8.03 -6.59
C ARG A 291 -18.42 6.77 -5.85
N ALA A 292 -17.19 6.78 -5.31
CA ALA A 292 -16.63 5.66 -4.56
C ALA A 292 -17.46 5.34 -3.31
N LEU A 293 -17.91 6.33 -2.57
CA LEU A 293 -18.72 6.16 -1.37
C LEU A 293 -20.11 5.57 -1.65
N LYS A 294 -20.78 5.99 -2.74
CA LYS A 294 -22.07 5.42 -3.17
C LYS A 294 -21.97 3.94 -3.54
N SER A 295 -20.80 3.47 -3.95
CA SER A 295 -20.57 2.04 -4.25
C SER A 295 -20.35 1.17 -3.00
N LYS A 296 -20.18 1.77 -1.81
CA LYS A 296 -19.89 1.06 -0.56
C LYS A 296 -21.14 0.98 0.33
N THR A 297 -21.51 -0.25 0.73
CA THR A 297 -22.68 -0.53 1.58
C THR A 297 -22.51 -0.09 3.04
N THR A 298 -21.28 0.15 3.48
CA THR A 298 -20.95 0.54 4.86
C THR A 298 -20.84 2.05 5.07
N THR A 299 -21.02 2.84 4.02
CA THR A 299 -20.92 4.30 4.10
C THR A 299 -22.12 4.89 4.84
N LYS A 300 -21.84 5.74 5.82
CA LYS A 300 -22.86 6.57 6.49
C LYS A 300 -23.45 7.59 5.50
N PRO A 301 -24.79 7.66 5.31
CA PRO A 301 -25.43 8.59 4.38
C PRO A 301 -25.01 10.05 4.58
N GLU A 302 -24.75 10.46 5.82
CA GLU A 302 -24.37 11.82 6.19
C GLU A 302 -23.06 12.24 5.52
N VAL A 303 -22.12 11.31 5.29
CA VAL A 303 -20.85 11.61 4.61
C VAL A 303 -21.10 11.96 3.15
N ILE A 304 -22.02 11.25 2.49
CA ILE A 304 -22.39 11.52 1.09
C ILE A 304 -23.10 12.87 0.98
N VAL A 305 -23.95 13.21 1.95
CA VAL A 305 -24.63 14.52 2.03
C VAL A 305 -23.59 15.64 2.17
N GLN A 306 -22.64 15.51 3.10
CA GLN A 306 -21.60 16.52 3.31
C GLN A 306 -20.75 16.75 2.05
N ILE A 307 -20.33 15.68 1.36
CA ILE A 307 -19.56 15.81 0.11
C ILE A 307 -20.41 16.43 -1.00
N THR A 308 -21.70 16.09 -1.07
CA THR A 308 -22.62 16.70 -2.05
C THR A 308 -22.81 18.19 -1.78
N GLN A 309 -22.89 18.60 -0.51
CA GLN A 309 -22.93 20.01 -0.14
C GLN A 309 -21.64 20.74 -0.56
N LYS A 310 -20.46 20.19 -0.23
CA LYS A 310 -19.17 20.75 -0.66
C LYS A 310 -19.08 20.93 -2.18
N LEU A 311 -19.56 19.96 -2.95
CA LEU A 311 -19.63 20.05 -4.42
C LEU A 311 -20.52 21.22 -4.87
N GLY A 312 -21.69 21.40 -4.25
CA GLY A 312 -22.57 22.53 -4.54
C GLY A 312 -21.93 23.88 -4.24
N ASP A 313 -21.26 24.00 -3.08
CA ASP A 313 -20.61 25.25 -2.66
C ASP A 313 -19.43 25.60 -3.56
N LEU A 314 -18.59 24.61 -3.89
CA LEU A 314 -17.49 24.78 -4.85
C LEU A 314 -17.99 25.15 -6.24
N TYR A 315 -19.08 24.54 -6.71
CA TYR A 315 -19.68 24.86 -8.00
C TYR A 315 -20.20 26.30 -8.04
N ARG A 316 -20.90 26.74 -6.99
CA ARG A 316 -21.36 28.13 -6.89
C ARG A 316 -20.17 29.09 -6.90
N PHE A 317 -19.13 28.81 -6.13
CA PHE A 317 -17.91 29.59 -6.14
C PHE A 317 -17.27 29.64 -7.55
N ARG A 318 -17.12 28.49 -8.19
CA ARG A 318 -16.49 28.34 -9.52
C ARG A 318 -17.18 29.17 -10.60
N PHE A 319 -18.50 29.28 -10.54
CA PHE A 319 -19.32 30.00 -11.53
C PHE A 319 -19.89 31.33 -11.01
N ASN A 320 -19.36 31.83 -9.87
CA ASN A 320 -19.78 33.09 -9.25
C ASN A 320 -21.31 33.19 -9.04
N LEU A 321 -21.92 32.09 -8.58
CA LEU A 321 -23.34 32.04 -8.25
C LEU A 321 -23.58 32.47 -6.80
N ALA A 322 -24.79 32.97 -6.52
CA ALA A 322 -25.19 33.27 -5.15
C ALA A 322 -25.11 32.02 -4.25
N PRO A 323 -24.82 32.16 -2.93
CA PRO A 323 -24.65 31.03 -2.02
C PRO A 323 -25.85 30.08 -1.94
N ASP A 324 -27.05 30.59 -2.13
CA ASP A 324 -28.33 29.86 -2.12
C ASP A 324 -28.82 29.50 -3.54
N ALA A 325 -28.08 29.87 -4.58
CA ALA A 325 -28.44 29.57 -5.96
C ALA A 325 -28.54 28.05 -6.16
N LYS A 326 -29.54 27.63 -6.95
CA LYS A 326 -29.64 26.25 -7.41
C LYS A 326 -28.46 25.93 -8.34
N THR A 327 -28.01 24.68 -8.32
CA THR A 327 -26.91 24.20 -9.16
C THR A 327 -27.41 23.13 -10.16
N PRO A 328 -28.33 23.48 -11.08
CA PRO A 328 -29.01 22.49 -11.94
C PRO A 328 -28.04 21.72 -12.86
N GLU A 329 -26.91 22.32 -13.22
CA GLU A 329 -25.89 21.73 -14.10
C GLU A 329 -24.74 21.05 -13.34
N LEU A 330 -24.79 21.00 -12.00
CA LEU A 330 -23.74 20.38 -11.19
C LEU A 330 -23.47 18.93 -11.61
N GLU A 331 -24.52 18.13 -11.82
CA GLU A 331 -24.36 16.72 -12.18
C GLU A 331 -23.80 16.54 -13.61
N THR A 332 -24.16 17.43 -14.55
CA THR A 332 -23.57 17.46 -15.89
C THR A 332 -22.09 17.80 -15.82
N TYR A 333 -21.73 18.80 -15.02
CA TYR A 333 -20.34 19.22 -14.80
C TYR A 333 -19.51 18.12 -14.15
N VAL A 334 -20.03 17.50 -13.09
CA VAL A 334 -19.40 16.37 -12.39
C VAL A 334 -19.19 15.20 -13.35
N THR A 335 -20.17 14.86 -14.18
CA THR A 335 -20.03 13.81 -15.20
C THR A 335 -18.89 14.12 -16.17
N ALA A 336 -18.81 15.35 -16.67
CA ALA A 336 -17.76 15.78 -17.60
C ALA A 336 -16.36 15.73 -16.96
N ILE A 337 -16.24 16.05 -15.67
CA ILE A 337 -14.99 15.94 -14.93
C ILE A 337 -14.58 14.47 -14.74
N LEU A 338 -15.51 13.61 -14.33
CA LEU A 338 -15.24 12.19 -14.06
C LEU A 338 -14.81 11.40 -15.29
N ALA A 339 -15.09 11.91 -16.50
CA ALA A 339 -14.62 11.36 -17.77
C ALA A 339 -13.11 11.57 -18.02
N LYS A 340 -12.47 12.49 -17.28
CA LYS A 340 -11.03 12.77 -17.37
C LYS A 340 -10.25 11.89 -16.39
N GLU A 341 -8.94 11.76 -16.58
CA GLU A 341 -8.07 11.13 -15.58
C GLU A 341 -7.92 12.03 -14.34
N LEU A 342 -7.72 11.42 -13.17
CA LEU A 342 -7.44 12.16 -11.94
C LEU A 342 -6.09 12.87 -12.10
N PRO A 343 -6.05 14.21 -12.00
CA PRO A 343 -4.80 14.95 -12.11
C PRO A 343 -3.82 14.58 -11.00
N ASP A 344 -2.52 14.59 -11.34
CA ASP A 344 -1.46 14.46 -10.35
C ASP A 344 -1.55 15.63 -9.34
N PRO A 345 -1.69 15.37 -8.03
CA PRO A 345 -1.77 16.44 -7.05
C PRO A 345 -0.49 17.27 -6.90
N ALA A 346 0.65 16.80 -7.45
CA ALA A 346 1.88 17.58 -7.54
C ALA A 346 1.95 18.46 -8.80
N SER A 347 1.03 18.28 -9.76
CA SER A 347 1.01 19.12 -10.97
C SER A 347 0.55 20.53 -10.66
N GLU A 348 1.12 21.51 -11.37
CA GLU A 348 0.69 22.89 -11.27
C GLU A 348 -0.80 23.02 -11.62
N VAL A 349 -1.50 23.86 -10.86
CA VAL A 349 -2.91 24.15 -11.10
C VAL A 349 -3.01 25.20 -12.19
N THR A 350 -3.63 24.84 -13.31
CA THR A 350 -3.91 25.77 -14.40
C THR A 350 -4.94 26.82 -13.94
N PRO A 351 -4.61 28.12 -13.98
CA PRO A 351 -5.58 29.17 -13.68
C PRO A 351 -6.75 29.13 -14.66
N ILE A 352 -7.96 29.35 -14.15
CA ILE A 352 -9.15 29.52 -14.98
C ILE A 352 -9.34 31.01 -15.25
N ILE A 353 -9.01 31.43 -16.46
CA ILE A 353 -9.30 32.78 -16.94
C ILE A 353 -10.66 32.72 -17.62
N GLU A 354 -11.67 33.36 -17.04
CA GLU A 354 -12.93 33.58 -17.76
C GLU A 354 -12.66 34.64 -18.82
N GLU A 355 -12.59 34.21 -20.09
CA GLU A 355 -12.65 35.15 -21.21
C GLU A 355 -13.96 35.94 -21.10
N PRO A 356 -13.95 37.27 -21.29
CA PRO A 356 -15.17 38.04 -21.29
C PRO A 356 -16.14 37.42 -22.29
N LYS A 357 -17.33 37.04 -21.80
CA LYS A 357 -18.39 36.48 -22.65
C LYS A 357 -18.54 37.43 -23.86
N PRO A 358 -18.35 36.98 -25.11
CA PRO A 358 -18.59 37.83 -26.25
C PRO A 358 -20.01 38.38 -26.15
N PRO A 359 -20.23 39.67 -26.46
CA PRO A 359 -21.51 40.32 -26.24
C PRO A 359 -22.61 39.48 -26.87
N THR A 360 -23.60 39.10 -26.05
CA THR A 360 -24.79 38.38 -26.51
C THR A 360 -25.36 39.18 -27.68
N PRO A 361 -25.47 38.62 -28.90
CA PRO A 361 -26.04 39.36 -30.02
C PRO A 361 -27.44 39.78 -29.61
N THR A 362 -27.66 41.09 -29.52
CA THR A 362 -28.98 41.64 -29.28
C THR A 362 -29.78 41.36 -30.55
N THR A 363 -30.70 40.40 -30.47
CA THR A 363 -31.68 40.14 -31.54
C THR A 363 -32.53 41.39 -31.68
N THR A 364 -32.14 42.28 -32.57
CA THR A 364 -32.99 43.37 -33.04
C THR A 364 -34.00 42.74 -33.98
N THR A 365 -35.22 42.56 -33.51
CA THR A 365 -36.36 42.11 -34.29
C THR A 365 -36.60 43.12 -35.41
N THR A 366 -36.08 42.82 -36.61
CA THR A 366 -36.41 43.58 -37.82
C THR A 366 -37.29 42.67 -38.66
N ASN A 367 -38.59 43.00 -38.72
CA ASN A 367 -39.51 42.41 -39.68
C ASN A 367 -38.96 42.69 -41.09
N SER A 368 -38.54 41.65 -41.80
CA SER A 368 -38.31 41.75 -43.24
C SER A 368 -38.63 40.44 -43.95
N THR A 369 -39.41 40.68 -44.98
CA THR A 369 -40.13 39.83 -45.91
C THR A 369 -39.28 38.74 -46.57
N THR A 370 -39.93 37.59 -46.74
CA THR A 370 -39.54 36.42 -47.51
C THR A 370 -39.03 36.76 -48.91
N THR A 371 -37.83 36.31 -49.26
CA THR A 371 -37.52 35.89 -50.65
C THR A 371 -36.62 34.66 -50.63
N THR A 372 -37.15 33.61 -51.24
CA THR A 372 -36.54 32.31 -51.50
C THR A 372 -35.34 32.47 -52.44
N SER A 373 -34.18 31.96 -52.03
CA SER A 373 -33.12 31.57 -52.97
C SER A 373 -32.39 30.34 -52.47
N THR A 374 -32.45 29.29 -53.28
CA THR A 374 -31.78 28.01 -53.16
C THR A 374 -30.28 28.17 -53.44
N PRO A 375 -29.37 27.66 -52.59
CA PRO A 375 -28.00 27.39 -53.00
C PRO A 375 -27.70 25.89 -53.06
N THR A 376 -27.06 25.57 -54.17
CA THR A 376 -26.67 24.27 -54.70
C THR A 376 -25.60 23.57 -53.84
N THR A 377 -25.76 22.26 -53.75
CA THR A 377 -24.89 21.24 -53.19
C THR A 377 -23.43 21.35 -53.67
N THR A 378 -22.47 21.41 -52.75
CA THR A 378 -21.09 20.97 -52.99
C THR A 378 -20.58 20.16 -51.80
N THR A 379 -20.30 18.88 -52.08
CA THR A 379 -19.78 17.88 -51.14
C THR A 379 -18.26 17.99 -51.05
N PRO A 380 -17.65 18.11 -49.86
CA PRO A 380 -16.24 17.80 -49.69
C PRO A 380 -16.06 16.32 -49.30
N SER A 381 -15.37 15.60 -50.19
CA SER A 381 -14.78 14.28 -49.96
C SER A 381 -13.68 14.37 -48.90
N ASN A 382 -13.67 13.45 -47.92
CA ASN A 382 -12.49 13.25 -47.08
C ASN A 382 -12.13 11.76 -46.99
N THR A 383 -10.87 11.55 -47.36
CA THR A 383 -10.18 10.31 -47.67
C THR A 383 -9.74 9.60 -46.41
N THR A 384 -10.13 8.33 -46.27
CA THR A 384 -9.65 7.41 -45.24
C THR A 384 -8.28 6.88 -45.62
N THR A 385 -7.24 7.23 -44.85
CA THR A 385 -5.89 6.66 -45.03
C THR A 385 -5.66 5.56 -44.01
N LYS A 386 -5.49 4.33 -44.51
CA LYS A 386 -5.20 3.08 -43.80
C LYS A 386 -3.70 2.96 -43.53
N PRO A 387 -3.24 2.59 -42.32
CA PRO A 387 -1.86 2.15 -42.12
C PRO A 387 -1.72 0.65 -42.40
N THR A 388 -0.74 0.34 -43.26
CA THR A 388 -0.33 -0.98 -43.70
C THR A 388 0.60 -1.65 -42.68
N THR A 389 0.41 -2.94 -42.48
CA THR A 389 1.17 -3.89 -41.67
C THR A 389 2.56 -4.18 -42.25
N SER A 390 3.57 -4.40 -41.41
CA SER A 390 4.70 -5.28 -41.72
C SER A 390 5.17 -6.06 -40.50
N THR A 391 4.87 -7.36 -40.52
CA THR A 391 5.37 -8.42 -39.62
C THR A 391 6.80 -8.80 -40.02
N PRO A 392 7.61 -9.34 -39.09
CA PRO A 392 8.38 -10.53 -39.43
C PRO A 392 8.12 -11.68 -38.46
N THR A 393 8.02 -12.84 -39.09
CA THR A 393 7.68 -14.17 -38.64
C THR A 393 8.83 -14.84 -37.88
N THR A 394 8.52 -15.59 -36.82
CA THR A 394 9.27 -16.83 -36.51
C THR A 394 8.35 -17.85 -35.83
N SER A 395 8.19 -18.99 -36.49
CA SER A 395 7.58 -20.27 -36.09
C SER A 395 8.43 -20.95 -34.99
N THR A 396 8.03 -21.87 -34.10
CA THR A 396 7.12 -23.05 -34.06
C THR A 396 7.24 -23.60 -32.60
N PRO A 397 6.70 -24.78 -32.17
CA PRO A 397 5.40 -25.41 -32.30
C PRO A 397 4.66 -25.59 -30.95
N LYS A 398 3.36 -25.86 -31.10
CA LYS A 398 2.35 -26.24 -30.12
C LYS A 398 2.63 -27.62 -29.49
N ALA A 399 2.54 -27.72 -28.16
CA ALA A 399 2.26 -28.96 -27.45
C ALA A 399 1.05 -28.76 -26.52
N SER A 400 0.06 -29.61 -26.73
CA SER A 400 -1.26 -29.65 -26.10
C SER A 400 -1.25 -30.71 -25.02
N THR A 401 -1.61 -30.35 -23.78
CA THR A 401 -2.21 -31.30 -22.82
C THR A 401 -3.06 -30.57 -21.79
N THR A 402 -4.37 -30.77 -21.90
CA THR A 402 -5.39 -30.59 -20.86
C THR A 402 -5.04 -31.38 -19.60
N PRO A 403 -5.25 -30.83 -18.39
CA PRO A 403 -5.44 -31.65 -17.21
C PRO A 403 -6.87 -31.53 -16.67
N THR A 404 -7.46 -32.72 -16.57
CA THR A 404 -8.75 -33.08 -16.01
C THR A 404 -8.88 -32.67 -14.54
N LYS A 405 -10.06 -32.15 -14.19
CA LYS A 405 -10.57 -31.83 -12.85
C LYS A 405 -10.61 -33.08 -11.96
N PRO A 406 -10.00 -33.08 -10.75
CA PRO A 406 -10.24 -34.15 -9.78
C PRO A 406 -11.51 -33.91 -8.97
N THR A 407 -12.30 -34.98 -8.89
CA THR A 407 -13.51 -35.18 -8.10
C THR A 407 -13.26 -35.02 -6.60
N SER A 408 -14.10 -34.24 -5.93
CA SER A 408 -14.13 -34.11 -4.47
C SER A 408 -14.72 -35.38 -3.84
N THR A 409 -13.93 -36.07 -3.02
CA THR A 409 -14.42 -37.12 -2.12
C THR A 409 -14.79 -36.49 -0.78
N THR A 410 -16.06 -36.63 -0.41
CA THR A 410 -16.64 -36.20 0.86
C THR A 410 -16.25 -37.20 1.94
N THR A 411 -15.41 -36.81 2.89
CA THR A 411 -15.14 -37.61 4.10
C THR A 411 -15.88 -37.00 5.28
N THR A 412 -16.87 -37.72 5.76
CA THR A 412 -17.62 -37.47 6.98
C THR A 412 -16.71 -37.69 8.20
N THR A 413 -16.64 -36.69 9.09
CA THR A 413 -16.00 -36.82 10.41
C THR A 413 -17.07 -36.93 11.50
N PRO A 414 -16.94 -37.85 12.48
CA PRO A 414 -17.96 -38.05 13.52
C PRO A 414 -17.98 -36.92 14.55
N LYS A 415 -19.21 -36.56 14.93
CA LYS A 415 -19.57 -35.66 16.03
C LYS A 415 -19.18 -36.30 17.36
N THR A 416 -18.24 -35.68 18.09
CA THR A 416 -17.96 -36.01 19.49
C THR A 416 -18.47 -34.89 20.39
N THR A 417 -19.49 -35.22 21.17
CA THR A 417 -20.09 -34.41 22.23
C THR A 417 -19.18 -34.46 23.45
N SER A 418 -18.81 -33.31 24.04
CA SER A 418 -18.29 -33.27 25.41
C SER A 418 -18.50 -31.90 26.05
N GLY A 419 -19.36 -31.90 27.08
CA GLY A 419 -19.08 -31.30 28.38
C GLY A 419 -18.92 -29.79 28.47
N THR A 420 -20.04 -29.09 28.60
CA THR A 420 -20.08 -27.75 29.21
C THR A 420 -19.72 -27.86 30.69
N THR A 421 -18.61 -27.27 31.12
CA THR A 421 -18.34 -26.97 32.53
C THR A 421 -18.46 -25.47 32.74
N GLU A 422 -19.36 -25.11 33.64
CA GLU A 422 -19.79 -23.77 34.01
C GLU A 422 -18.70 -23.11 34.87
N ALA A 423 -18.08 -22.04 34.36
CA ALA A 423 -17.13 -21.23 35.12
C ALA A 423 -17.78 -19.88 35.45
N THR A 424 -18.20 -19.76 36.71
CA THR A 424 -18.70 -18.53 37.32
C THR A 424 -17.61 -17.46 37.32
N THR A 425 -17.78 -16.40 36.52
CA THR A 425 -16.88 -15.23 36.55
C THR A 425 -17.59 -14.06 37.22
N THR A 426 -17.05 -13.67 38.36
CA THR A 426 -17.44 -12.51 39.17
C THR A 426 -17.18 -11.21 38.41
N LYS A 427 -18.23 -10.40 38.30
CA LYS A 427 -18.26 -9.08 37.67
C LYS A 427 -17.47 -8.06 38.52
N PRO A 428 -16.47 -7.33 37.99
CA PRO A 428 -15.85 -6.22 38.70
C PRO A 428 -16.76 -4.98 38.67
N THR A 429 -16.98 -4.41 39.84
CA THR A 429 -17.76 -3.21 40.10
C THR A 429 -17.07 -1.97 39.48
N LYS A 430 -17.83 -1.23 38.67
CA LYS A 430 -17.42 0.03 38.03
C LYS A 430 -17.31 1.15 39.07
N PRO A 431 -16.20 1.92 39.15
CA PRO A 431 -16.14 3.13 39.98
C PRO A 431 -16.96 4.26 39.35
N ALA A 432 -17.66 5.01 40.21
CA ALA A 432 -18.49 6.16 39.85
C ALA A 432 -17.67 7.34 39.27
N PRO A 433 -18.22 8.12 38.32
CA PRO A 433 -17.56 9.30 37.80
C PRO A 433 -17.61 10.46 38.80
N LYS A 434 -16.45 11.02 39.13
CA LYS A 434 -16.30 12.28 39.87
C LYS A 434 -16.80 13.45 39.00
N LYS A 435 -17.72 14.25 39.55
CA LYS A 435 -18.12 15.57 39.02
C LYS A 435 -16.89 16.46 38.89
N LYS A 436 -16.64 17.00 37.69
CA LYS A 436 -15.77 18.17 37.48
C LYS A 436 -16.64 19.43 37.56
N GLY A 437 -16.25 20.32 38.46
CA GLY A 437 -16.83 21.64 38.61
C GLY A 437 -16.47 22.56 37.45
N THR A 438 -17.38 23.49 37.22
CA THR A 438 -17.27 24.67 36.37
C THR A 438 -16.17 25.61 36.85
N ARG A 439 -15.35 26.09 35.91
CA ARG A 439 -14.84 27.46 35.91
C ARG A 439 -14.60 27.90 34.49
#